data_AF-A0A091BNZ7-F1
#
_entry.id   AF-A0A091BNZ7-F1
#
_cell.length_a   1.000
_cell.length_b   1.000
_cell.length_c   1.000
_cell.angle_alpha   90.00
_cell.angle_beta   90.00
_cell.angle_gamma   90.00
#
_symmetry.space_group_name_H-M   'P 1'
#
loop_
_entity.id
_entity.type
_entity.pdbx_description
1 polymer ?
#
loop_
_entity_poly.entity_id
_entity_poly.type
_entity_poly.pdbx_seq_one_letter_code
_entity_poly.pdbx_strand_id
1 'polypeptide(L)'
;MSRRAAGLVLLIAGGLLATSVGAATTKSLDKPAPAPRAPDPQLAADLSQLAPQRPGHPDLFVLGFAGDGSEQVFRNEVHYLRDLAAQRLDAKGRVVLLANHVEAPPVRALPEANAHTLRQALAGIAARMDPDEDLLLAYFTTHGTEQHELLLRREGRRDRLLTPGELREALDDSGIRHRVLVISACYSGGFAKALRGPDTLLLMAAHRERTSFGCGNDSVATFFGRAWLVEGLNATTDFDAAFVQATAAIEARELAEGLEPSRPQINRGARIGERLAAWRAGFEPGPALPYPFAFEPPAAENTKAAVLTPLRPPTDKTPKP
;
A
#
# COMPACT_ATOMS: atom_id res chain seq x y z
N MET A 1 25.85 43.91 -86.54
CA MET A 1 24.70 44.69 -87.05
C MET A 1 23.50 44.34 -86.18
N SER A 2 23.17 45.14 -85.15
CA SER A 2 22.11 46.17 -85.21
C SER A 2 20.72 45.58 -85.47
N ARG A 3 19.89 45.39 -84.43
CA ARG A 3 18.74 46.27 -84.07
C ARG A 3 17.77 45.60 -83.09
N ARG A 4 17.27 46.44 -82.19
CA ARG A 4 16.15 46.23 -81.27
C ARG A 4 14.82 46.11 -82.04
N ALA A 5 13.87 45.39 -81.47
CA ALA A 5 12.43 45.61 -81.69
C ALA A 5 11.69 45.54 -80.35
N ALA A 6 10.86 46.54 -80.11
CA ALA A 6 10.04 46.73 -78.92
C ALA A 6 8.70 46.01 -79.06
N GLY A 7 8.11 45.62 -77.93
CA GLY A 7 6.75 45.11 -77.82
C GLY A 7 6.20 45.43 -76.42
N LEU A 8 5.03 46.07 -76.41
CA LEU A 8 4.36 46.82 -75.34
C LEU A 8 3.30 45.94 -74.62
N VAL A 9 2.77 46.44 -73.49
CA VAL A 9 1.43 46.12 -72.89
C VAL A 9 1.40 44.87 -71.98
N LEU A 10 0.76 44.77 -70.80
CA LEU A 10 -0.18 45.55 -69.98
C LEU A 10 -0.02 45.09 -68.51
N LEU A 11 -0.14 46.00 -67.54
CA LEU A 11 -0.33 45.68 -66.11
C LEU A 11 -1.78 45.33 -65.83
N ILE A 12 -2.06 44.15 -65.26
CA ILE A 12 -3.33 43.83 -64.59
C ILE A 12 -3.02 43.47 -63.14
N ALA A 13 -3.53 44.30 -62.22
CA ALA A 13 -3.49 44.09 -60.79
C ALA A 13 -4.54 43.04 -60.39
N GLY A 14 -4.10 41.91 -59.84
CA GLY A 14 -4.95 40.90 -59.19
C GLY A 14 -4.70 40.91 -57.69
N GLY A 15 -5.72 41.29 -56.92
CA GLY A 15 -5.68 41.29 -55.45
C GLY A 15 -5.65 39.87 -54.88
N LEU A 16 -4.72 39.60 -53.97
CA LEU A 16 -4.70 38.40 -53.13
C LEU A 16 -5.43 38.70 -51.82
N LEU A 17 -6.53 38.00 -51.56
CA LEU A 17 -7.13 37.89 -50.22
C LEU A 17 -6.18 37.07 -49.34
N ALA A 18 -5.56 37.72 -48.36
CA ALA A 18 -4.83 37.06 -47.29
C ALA A 18 -5.81 36.57 -46.22
N THR A 19 -6.02 35.26 -46.15
CA THR A 19 -6.70 34.61 -45.00
C THR A 19 -5.73 34.52 -43.83
N SER A 20 -6.01 35.24 -42.75
CA SER A 20 -5.26 35.19 -41.49
C SER A 20 -5.52 33.88 -40.77
N VAL A 21 -4.50 33.02 -40.70
CA VAL A 21 -4.47 31.88 -39.77
C VAL A 21 -4.14 32.43 -38.38
N GLY A 22 -5.13 32.49 -37.50
CA GLY A 22 -4.96 32.81 -36.10
C GLY A 22 -4.17 31.71 -35.39
N ALA A 23 -2.96 32.03 -34.94
CA ALA A 23 -2.20 31.17 -34.03
C ALA A 23 -2.88 31.17 -32.65
N ALA A 24 -3.63 30.12 -32.36
CA ALA A 24 -4.16 29.87 -31.03
C ALA A 24 -3.00 29.40 -30.13
N THR A 25 -2.46 30.31 -29.32
CA THR A 25 -1.55 29.98 -28.23
C THR A 25 -2.37 29.33 -27.11
N THR A 26 -2.32 28.00 -27.04
CA THR A 26 -2.82 27.27 -25.87
C THR A 26 -1.90 27.55 -24.68
N LYS A 27 -2.27 28.54 -23.88
CA LYS A 27 -1.63 28.85 -22.62
C LYS A 27 -1.94 27.70 -21.66
N SER A 28 -1.02 26.73 -21.54
CA SER A 28 -1.09 25.69 -20.50
C SER A 28 -1.13 26.42 -19.16
N LEU A 29 -2.25 26.31 -18.46
CA LEU A 29 -2.35 26.71 -17.07
C LEU A 29 -1.68 25.60 -16.26
N ASP A 30 -0.35 25.57 -16.29
CA ASP A 30 0.42 24.72 -15.40
C ASP A 30 0.17 25.22 -13.98
N LYS A 31 -0.74 24.52 -13.29
CA LYS A 31 -0.97 24.72 -11.87
C LYS A 31 0.37 24.44 -11.18
N PRO A 32 0.94 25.37 -10.41
CA PRO A 32 2.19 25.11 -9.70
C PRO A 32 1.99 23.87 -8.83
N ALA A 33 2.99 22.98 -8.87
CA ALA A 33 3.02 21.81 -8.00
C ALA A 33 2.75 22.27 -6.56
N PRO A 34 1.87 21.57 -5.80
CA PRO A 34 1.60 21.95 -4.43
C PRO A 34 2.93 22.02 -3.66
N ALA A 35 3.06 23.05 -2.82
CA ALA A 35 4.25 23.22 -1.99
C ALA A 35 4.54 21.92 -1.20
N PRO A 36 5.82 21.55 -1.00
CA PRO A 36 6.17 20.34 -0.27
C PRO A 36 5.49 20.38 1.10
N ARG A 37 4.67 19.36 1.38
CA ARG A 37 3.97 19.24 2.66
C ARG A 37 5.02 18.96 3.74
N ALA A 38 4.89 19.64 4.88
CA ALA A 38 5.82 19.49 6.00
C ALA A 38 5.97 18.01 6.44
N PRO A 39 7.13 17.62 6.99
CA PRO A 39 7.32 16.32 7.64
C PRO A 39 6.25 16.03 8.69
N ASP A 40 5.69 14.82 8.68
CA ASP A 40 4.90 14.34 9.80
C ASP A 40 5.81 14.25 11.03
N PRO A 41 5.51 14.95 12.15
CA PRO A 41 6.44 15.06 13.27
C PRO A 41 6.63 13.71 13.98
N GLN A 42 5.60 12.86 13.98
CA GLN A 42 5.70 11.55 14.62
C GLN A 42 6.58 10.61 13.80
N LEU A 43 6.40 10.63 12.47
CA LEU A 43 7.26 9.89 11.55
C LEU A 43 8.70 10.39 11.60
N ALA A 44 8.91 11.70 11.65
CA ALA A 44 10.26 12.27 11.79
C ALA A 44 10.96 11.79 13.07
N ALA A 45 10.22 11.69 14.19
CA ALA A 45 10.75 11.15 15.43
C ALA A 45 11.12 9.66 15.28
N ASP A 46 10.27 8.85 14.65
CA ASP A 46 10.55 7.42 14.41
C ASP A 46 11.79 7.22 13.53
N LEU A 47 11.90 7.98 12.44
CA LEU A 47 13.05 7.94 11.52
C LEU A 47 14.36 8.42 12.17
N SER A 48 14.28 9.33 13.15
CA SER A 48 15.46 9.79 13.89
C SER A 48 16.05 8.69 14.78
N GLN A 49 15.19 7.78 15.26
CA GLN A 49 15.55 6.65 16.13
C GLN A 49 15.90 5.37 15.35
N LEU A 50 15.68 5.35 14.02
CA LEU A 50 15.99 4.21 13.19
C LEU A 50 17.49 3.89 13.24
N ALA A 51 17.83 2.64 13.57
CA ALA A 51 19.21 2.18 13.59
C ALA A 51 19.81 2.25 12.18
N PRO A 52 21.09 2.67 12.04
CA PRO A 52 21.75 2.63 10.75
C PRO A 52 22.02 1.20 10.28
N GLN A 53 22.36 1.06 9.01
CA GLN A 53 22.94 -0.16 8.46
C GLN A 53 24.21 -0.59 9.23
N ARG A 54 24.49 -1.90 9.21
CA ARG A 54 25.72 -2.53 9.71
C ARG A 54 26.64 -2.85 8.53
N PRO A 55 27.82 -2.21 8.41
CA PRO A 55 28.64 -2.36 7.21
C PRO A 55 29.06 -3.81 6.98
N GLY A 56 28.80 -4.32 5.77
CA GLY A 56 29.14 -5.68 5.37
C GLY A 56 28.19 -6.76 5.91
N HIS A 57 27.07 -6.35 6.49
CA HIS A 57 26.02 -7.23 6.98
C HIS A 57 24.69 -6.80 6.35
N PRO A 58 24.11 -7.60 5.43
CA PRO A 58 22.82 -7.26 4.82
C PRO A 58 21.75 -7.07 5.90
N ASP A 59 21.29 -5.83 6.10
CA ASP A 59 20.25 -5.52 7.07
C ASP A 59 18.85 -5.62 6.46
N LEU A 60 17.89 -6.04 7.28
CA LEU A 60 16.47 -5.95 6.95
C LEU A 60 15.89 -4.67 7.58
N PHE A 61 15.47 -3.75 6.71
CA PHE A 61 14.62 -2.63 7.08
C PHE A 61 13.16 -2.96 6.75
N VAL A 62 12.24 -2.59 7.63
CA VAL A 62 10.83 -2.98 7.52
C VAL A 62 9.93 -1.75 7.55
N LEU A 63 8.99 -1.71 6.59
CA LEU A 63 7.87 -0.79 6.57
C LEU A 63 6.55 -1.57 6.69
N GLY A 64 5.84 -1.39 7.79
CA GLY A 64 4.44 -1.84 7.91
C GLY A 64 3.49 -0.71 7.52
N PHE A 65 2.54 -0.98 6.62
CA PHE A 65 1.58 0.00 6.11
C PHE A 65 0.15 -0.53 6.23
N ALA A 66 -0.62 -0.02 7.20
CA ALA A 66 -2.02 -0.36 7.44
C ALA A 66 -2.95 0.73 6.89
N GLY A 67 -3.49 0.51 5.69
CA GLY A 67 -4.16 1.54 4.90
C GLY A 67 -5.62 1.85 5.28
N ASP A 68 -6.38 0.87 5.76
CA ASP A 68 -7.74 1.11 6.24
C ASP A 68 -7.77 1.13 7.78
N GLY A 69 -8.28 2.23 8.34
CA GLY A 69 -8.45 2.41 9.77
C GLY A 69 -9.77 1.89 10.33
N SER A 70 -10.77 1.54 9.51
CA SER A 70 -12.09 1.08 10.02
C SER A 70 -12.06 -0.31 10.63
N GLU A 71 -11.05 -1.12 10.30
CA GLU A 71 -10.91 -2.49 10.79
C GLU A 71 -9.57 -2.66 11.53
N GLN A 72 -9.63 -3.28 12.70
CA GLN A 72 -8.43 -3.46 13.55
C GLN A 72 -7.40 -4.45 12.98
N VAL A 73 -7.84 -5.32 12.08
CA VAL A 73 -7.03 -6.40 11.50
C VAL A 73 -5.74 -5.88 10.86
N PHE A 74 -5.82 -4.78 10.11
CA PHE A 74 -4.70 -4.19 9.39
C PHE A 74 -3.65 -3.63 10.36
N ARG A 75 -4.11 -2.94 11.41
CA ARG A 75 -3.27 -2.43 12.51
C ARG A 75 -2.60 -3.58 13.27
N ASN A 76 -3.34 -4.65 13.57
CA ASN A 76 -2.80 -5.82 14.28
C ASN A 76 -1.64 -6.46 13.51
N GLU A 77 -1.80 -6.65 12.21
CA GLU A 77 -0.76 -7.24 11.38
C GLU A 77 0.52 -6.41 11.35
N VAL A 78 0.44 -5.08 11.22
CA VAL A 78 1.65 -4.24 11.19
C VAL A 78 2.34 -4.15 12.55
N HIS A 79 1.59 -4.17 13.67
CA HIS A 79 2.19 -4.29 15.01
C HIS A 79 2.88 -5.64 15.20
N TYR A 80 2.22 -6.73 14.79
CA TYR A 80 2.82 -8.05 14.86
C TYR A 80 4.07 -8.16 13.98
N LEU A 81 4.03 -7.62 12.77
CA LEU A 81 5.19 -7.56 11.87
C LEU A 81 6.37 -6.86 12.53
N ARG A 82 6.16 -5.73 13.22
CA ARG A 82 7.23 -5.05 13.97
C ARG A 82 7.87 -5.98 14.98
N ASP A 83 7.07 -6.63 15.80
CA ASP A 83 7.56 -7.46 16.90
C ASP A 83 8.26 -8.71 16.35
N LEU A 84 7.68 -9.34 15.32
CA LEU A 84 8.28 -10.46 14.60
C LEU A 84 9.62 -10.08 13.98
N ALA A 85 9.66 -8.97 13.23
CA ALA A 85 10.87 -8.55 12.55
C ALA A 85 11.98 -8.20 13.53
N ALA A 86 11.66 -7.49 14.61
CA ALA A 86 12.62 -7.08 15.62
C ALA A 86 13.18 -8.26 16.44
N GLN A 87 12.36 -9.27 16.73
CA GLN A 87 12.74 -10.37 17.63
C GLN A 87 13.24 -11.61 16.91
N ARG A 88 12.80 -11.84 15.66
CA ARG A 88 13.11 -13.07 14.91
C ARG A 88 13.90 -12.83 13.61
N LEU A 89 13.75 -11.68 12.96
CA LEU A 89 14.33 -11.40 11.64
C LEU A 89 15.52 -10.41 11.68
N ASP A 90 16.14 -10.24 12.85
CA ASP A 90 17.30 -9.36 13.06
C ASP A 90 17.08 -7.88 12.64
N ALA A 91 15.82 -7.42 12.66
CA ALA A 91 15.45 -6.06 12.27
C ALA A 91 15.21 -5.12 13.48
N LYS A 92 15.79 -5.43 14.64
CA LYS A 92 15.60 -4.62 15.86
C LYS A 92 16.06 -3.18 15.61
N GLY A 93 15.15 -2.22 15.84
CA GLY A 93 15.42 -0.80 15.60
C GLY A 93 15.38 -0.37 14.13
N ARG A 94 14.98 -1.24 13.20
CA ARG A 94 14.89 -0.96 11.74
C ARG A 94 13.47 -1.10 11.20
N VAL A 95 12.46 -0.86 12.04
CA VAL A 95 11.05 -0.96 11.66
C VAL A 95 10.37 0.39 11.76
N VAL A 96 9.65 0.78 10.70
CA VAL A 96 8.76 1.94 10.66
C VAL A 96 7.33 1.45 10.40
N LEU A 97 6.36 1.99 11.12
CA LEU A 97 4.94 1.66 10.94
C LEU A 97 4.16 2.90 10.54
N LEU A 98 3.25 2.73 9.59
CA LEU A 98 2.22 3.70 9.22
C LEU A 98 0.86 3.03 9.35
N ALA A 99 -0.10 3.69 10.00
CA ALA A 99 -1.45 3.13 10.15
C ALA A 99 -2.52 4.22 10.17
N ASN A 100 -3.70 3.90 9.63
CA ASN A 100 -4.86 4.79 9.68
C ASN A 100 -5.85 4.50 10.81
N HIS A 101 -5.69 3.36 11.50
CA HIS A 101 -6.48 3.04 12.68
C HIS A 101 -6.16 4.01 13.82
N VAL A 102 -7.20 4.51 14.50
CA VAL A 102 -7.04 5.44 15.61
C VAL A 102 -6.81 4.65 16.88
N GLU A 103 -5.62 4.81 17.47
CA GLU A 103 -5.29 4.19 18.75
C GLU A 103 -6.01 4.92 19.90
N ALA A 104 -6.58 4.15 20.83
CA ALA A 104 -7.11 4.70 22.08
C ALA A 104 -5.95 5.00 23.05
N PRO A 105 -5.94 6.15 23.74
CA PRO A 105 -4.98 6.40 24.81
C PRO A 105 -5.02 5.29 25.88
N PRO A 106 -3.88 4.90 26.48
CA PRO A 106 -2.57 5.52 26.40
C PRO A 106 -1.67 5.04 25.24
N VAL A 107 -2.21 4.26 24.29
CA VAL A 107 -1.42 3.74 23.17
C VAL A 107 -0.97 4.90 22.29
N ARG A 108 0.34 4.95 22.01
CA ARG A 108 0.94 5.98 21.15
C ARG A 108 0.38 5.83 19.72
N ALA A 109 -0.14 6.91 19.16
CA ALA A 109 -0.61 6.94 17.78
C ALA A 109 0.54 6.71 16.78
N LEU A 110 0.26 5.94 15.73
CA LEU A 110 1.15 5.77 14.58
C LEU A 110 0.99 6.94 13.59
N PRO A 111 2.03 7.28 12.82
CA PRO A 111 1.89 8.20 11.71
C PRO A 111 0.87 7.68 10.69
N GLU A 112 0.13 8.60 10.06
CA GLU A 112 -0.94 8.25 9.11
C GLU A 112 -0.39 7.45 7.92
N ALA A 113 -1.10 6.43 7.46
CA ALA A 113 -0.79 5.69 6.25
C ALA A 113 -1.39 6.39 5.01
N ASN A 114 -0.60 7.26 4.36
CA ASN A 114 -0.97 7.92 3.12
C ASN A 114 0.23 8.05 2.16
N ALA A 115 -0.02 8.50 0.93
CA ALA A 115 1.03 8.61 -0.10
C ALA A 115 2.17 9.60 0.25
N HIS A 116 1.91 10.59 1.10
CA HIS A 116 2.93 11.56 1.54
C HIS A 116 3.85 10.94 2.60
N THR A 117 3.28 10.36 3.65
CA THR A 117 4.04 9.70 4.71
C THR A 117 4.72 8.43 4.21
N LEU A 118 4.16 7.73 3.21
CA LEU A 118 4.84 6.64 2.50
C LEU A 118 6.16 7.10 1.88
N ARG A 119 6.13 8.18 1.07
CA ARG A 119 7.35 8.73 0.47
C ARG A 119 8.36 9.18 1.54
N GLN A 120 7.89 9.81 2.61
CA GLN A 120 8.75 10.24 3.71
C GLN A 120 9.39 9.06 4.47
N ALA A 121 8.62 8.01 4.73
CA ALA A 121 9.10 6.79 5.39
C ALA A 121 10.14 6.08 4.52
N LEU A 122 9.85 5.89 3.23
CA LEU A 122 10.78 5.26 2.28
C LEU A 122 12.08 6.05 2.15
N ALA A 123 12.01 7.38 2.00
CA ALA A 123 13.20 8.22 1.94
C ALA A 123 14.02 8.19 3.25
N GLY A 124 13.35 8.21 4.40
CA GLY A 124 14.01 8.14 5.70
C GLY A 124 14.65 6.78 5.99
N ILE A 125 14.01 5.69 5.57
CA ILE A 125 14.58 4.34 5.61
C ILE A 125 15.79 4.27 4.69
N ALA A 126 15.66 4.70 3.43
CA ALA A 126 16.75 4.69 2.45
C ALA A 126 17.99 5.44 2.96
N ALA A 127 17.81 6.56 3.67
CA ALA A 127 18.91 7.33 4.25
C ALA A 127 19.68 6.58 5.36
N ARG A 128 19.14 5.48 5.90
CA ARG A 128 19.81 4.62 6.88
C ARG A 128 20.35 3.32 6.29
N MET A 129 19.93 2.98 5.06
CA MET A 129 20.34 1.79 4.34
C MET A 129 21.67 2.01 3.61
N ASP A 130 22.39 0.92 3.40
CA ASP A 130 23.29 0.80 2.27
C ASP A 130 22.51 0.17 1.09
N PRO A 131 22.31 0.90 -0.03
CA PRO A 131 21.51 0.43 -1.16
C PRO A 131 22.15 -0.76 -1.89
N ASP A 132 23.44 -1.03 -1.66
CA ASP A 132 24.15 -2.15 -2.23
C ASP A 132 23.88 -3.47 -1.51
N GLU A 133 23.74 -3.42 -0.19
CA GLU A 133 23.64 -4.60 0.66
C GLU A 133 22.29 -4.84 1.33
N ASP A 134 21.51 -3.80 1.63
CA ASP A 134 20.34 -3.92 2.50
C ASP A 134 19.03 -4.24 1.75
N LEU A 135 18.08 -4.81 2.50
CA LEU A 135 16.76 -5.18 2.04
C LEU A 135 15.69 -4.30 2.68
N LEU A 136 14.70 -3.90 1.88
CA LEU A 136 13.42 -3.40 2.38
C LEU A 136 12.37 -4.51 2.33
N LEU A 137 11.75 -4.84 3.47
CA LEU A 137 10.45 -5.51 3.52
C LEU A 137 9.34 -4.48 3.72
N ALA A 138 8.54 -4.22 2.68
CA ALA A 138 7.38 -3.36 2.77
C ALA A 138 6.10 -4.20 2.72
N TYR A 139 5.37 -4.22 3.82
CA TYR A 139 4.12 -4.97 4.01
C TYR A 139 2.93 -4.02 4.02
N PHE A 140 2.12 -4.08 2.97
CA PHE A 140 0.90 -3.32 2.81
C PHE A 140 -0.29 -4.20 3.13
N THR A 141 -1.14 -3.75 4.05
CA THR A 141 -2.36 -4.48 4.43
C THR A 141 -3.53 -3.50 4.53
N THR A 142 -4.54 -3.72 3.68
CA THR A 142 -5.74 -2.88 3.54
C THR A 142 -6.75 -3.54 2.59
N HIS A 143 -7.91 -2.93 2.38
CA HIS A 143 -8.77 -3.29 1.25
C HIS A 143 -8.18 -2.86 -0.09
N GLY A 144 -8.59 -3.55 -1.15
CA GLY A 144 -8.26 -3.23 -2.53
C GLY A 144 -9.49 -3.08 -3.41
N THR A 145 -9.37 -2.29 -4.47
CA THR A 145 -10.43 -2.05 -5.46
C THR A 145 -10.25 -2.95 -6.69
N GLU A 146 -11.33 -3.18 -7.45
CA GLU A 146 -11.27 -3.89 -8.75
C GLU A 146 -10.37 -3.19 -9.77
N GLN A 147 -10.11 -1.89 -9.58
CA GLN A 147 -9.21 -1.07 -10.38
C GLN A 147 -7.74 -1.19 -9.94
N HIS A 148 -7.43 -2.15 -9.05
CA HIS A 148 -6.09 -2.45 -8.55
C HIS A 148 -5.48 -1.34 -7.71
N GLU A 149 -6.29 -0.70 -6.86
CA GLU A 149 -5.85 0.37 -5.97
C GLU A 149 -5.99 -0.05 -4.51
N LEU A 150 -5.12 0.47 -3.64
CA LEU A 150 -5.19 0.23 -2.20
C LEU A 150 -6.01 1.33 -1.52
N LEU A 151 -6.97 0.94 -0.68
CA LEU A 151 -7.78 1.88 0.08
C LEU A 151 -6.95 2.51 1.21
N LEU A 152 -7.01 3.84 1.28
CA LEU A 152 -6.43 4.65 2.34
C LEU A 152 -7.58 5.39 3.05
N ARG A 153 -8.08 4.80 4.13
CA ARG A 153 -9.23 5.32 4.88
C ARG A 153 -8.83 5.61 6.32
N ARG A 154 -9.15 6.82 6.77
CA ARG A 154 -8.99 7.25 8.17
C ARG A 154 -10.26 7.96 8.62
N GLU A 155 -10.72 7.68 9.84
CA GLU A 155 -11.91 8.30 10.40
C GLU A 155 -11.84 9.84 10.32
N GLY A 156 -12.95 10.47 9.94
CA GLY A 156 -13.06 11.92 9.79
C GLY A 156 -12.28 12.52 8.61
N ARG A 157 -11.72 11.69 7.72
CA ARG A 157 -11.05 12.11 6.48
C ARG A 157 -11.78 11.57 5.25
N ARG A 158 -11.52 12.18 4.10
CA ARG A 158 -11.98 11.62 2.81
C ARG A 158 -11.12 10.44 2.44
N ASP A 159 -11.75 9.37 1.99
CA ASP A 159 -11.06 8.20 1.45
C ASP A 159 -10.13 8.60 0.29
N ARG A 160 -8.96 7.97 0.27
CA ARG A 160 -7.97 8.10 -0.78
C ARG A 160 -7.60 6.71 -1.29
N LEU A 161 -7.00 6.67 -2.45
CA LEU A 161 -6.52 5.45 -3.08
C LEU A 161 -5.03 5.61 -3.36
N LEU A 162 -4.28 4.53 -3.18
CA LEU A 162 -2.89 4.42 -3.61
C LEU A 162 -2.84 3.50 -4.83
N THR A 163 -2.46 4.06 -5.97
CA THR A 163 -2.37 3.32 -7.24
C THR A 163 -1.06 2.54 -7.33
N PRO A 164 -0.97 1.54 -8.23
CA PRO A 164 0.29 0.85 -8.51
C PRO A 164 1.38 1.78 -9.03
N GLY A 165 1.00 2.81 -9.79
CA GLY A 165 1.93 3.81 -10.32
C GLY A 165 2.52 4.70 -9.23
N GLU A 166 1.70 5.22 -8.31
CA GLU A 166 2.17 6.04 -7.19
C GLU A 166 3.07 5.25 -6.24
N LEU A 167 2.75 3.97 -5.96
CA LEU A 167 3.61 3.12 -5.15
C LEU A 167 4.95 2.84 -5.87
N ARG A 168 4.91 2.59 -7.18
CA ARG A 168 6.14 2.42 -7.96
C ARG A 168 7.03 3.66 -7.93
N GLU A 169 6.45 4.83 -8.16
CA GLU A 169 7.15 6.12 -8.10
C GLU A 169 7.78 6.34 -6.72
N ALA A 170 7.00 6.16 -5.64
CA ALA A 170 7.51 6.33 -4.27
C ALA A 170 8.70 5.40 -3.95
N LEU A 171 8.68 4.15 -4.43
CA LEU A 171 9.79 3.21 -4.27
C LEU A 171 11.01 3.61 -5.10
N ASP A 172 10.82 4.06 -6.34
CA ASP A 172 11.91 4.48 -7.23
C ASP A 172 12.57 5.78 -6.75
N ASP A 173 11.79 6.76 -6.31
CA ASP A 173 12.27 8.02 -5.73
C ASP A 173 13.13 7.80 -4.47
N SER A 174 12.86 6.72 -3.72
CA SER A 174 13.65 6.38 -2.53
C SER A 174 15.04 5.82 -2.85
N GLY A 175 15.28 5.36 -4.09
CA GLY A 175 16.53 4.72 -4.48
C GLY A 175 16.78 3.32 -3.89
N ILE A 176 15.88 2.79 -3.06
CA ILE A 176 15.98 1.45 -2.48
C ILE A 176 15.92 0.41 -3.61
N ARG A 177 16.91 -0.49 -3.69
CA ARG A 177 17.02 -1.44 -4.81
C ARG A 177 16.44 -2.81 -4.50
N HIS A 178 16.85 -3.41 -3.38
CA HIS A 178 16.44 -4.77 -3.01
C HIS A 178 15.16 -4.72 -2.19
N ARG A 179 14.06 -5.21 -2.78
CA ARG A 179 12.70 -5.00 -2.26
C ARG A 179 11.99 -6.34 -2.08
N VAL A 180 11.43 -6.56 -0.90
CA VAL A 180 10.38 -7.54 -0.64
C VAL A 180 9.09 -6.76 -0.45
N LEU A 181 8.21 -6.81 -1.44
CA LEU A 181 6.95 -6.10 -1.44
C LEU A 181 5.84 -7.11 -1.19
N VAL A 182 5.05 -6.88 -0.15
CA VAL A 182 3.95 -7.77 0.23
C VAL A 182 2.67 -6.96 0.23
N ILE A 183 1.73 -7.32 -0.65
CA ILE A 183 0.46 -6.63 -0.83
C ILE A 183 -0.69 -7.54 -0.38
N SER A 184 -1.13 -7.36 0.86
CA SER A 184 -2.30 -8.02 1.45
C SER A 184 -3.56 -7.21 1.19
N ALA A 185 -4.19 -7.44 0.04
CA ALA A 185 -5.42 -6.77 -0.38
C ALA A 185 -6.16 -7.55 -1.48
N CYS A 186 -7.47 -7.27 -1.62
CA CYS A 186 -8.27 -7.71 -2.76
C CYS A 186 -7.65 -7.20 -4.07
N TYR A 187 -7.69 -8.02 -5.12
CA TYR A 187 -7.19 -7.68 -6.46
C TYR A 187 -5.69 -7.29 -6.53
N SER A 188 -4.93 -7.55 -5.47
CA SER A 188 -3.49 -7.23 -5.32
C SER A 188 -2.60 -7.70 -6.46
N GLY A 189 -2.95 -8.80 -7.15
CA GLY A 189 -2.31 -9.26 -8.38
C GLY A 189 -2.19 -8.19 -9.48
N GLY A 190 -3.03 -7.15 -9.46
CA GLY A 190 -2.94 -6.01 -10.37
C GLY A 190 -1.67 -5.16 -10.23
N PHE A 191 -0.99 -5.22 -9.09
CA PHE A 191 0.26 -4.49 -8.85
C PHE A 191 1.47 -5.12 -9.56
N ALA A 192 1.38 -6.39 -9.96
CA ALA A 192 2.48 -7.13 -10.59
C ALA A 192 3.13 -6.40 -11.77
N LYS A 193 2.31 -5.78 -12.64
CA LYS A 193 2.82 -5.08 -13.84
C LYS A 193 3.70 -3.89 -13.48
N ALA A 194 3.34 -3.13 -12.44
CA ALA A 194 4.06 -1.91 -12.05
C ALA A 194 5.27 -2.21 -11.15
N LEU A 195 5.14 -3.19 -10.25
CA LEU A 195 6.10 -3.39 -9.16
C LEU A 195 7.13 -4.49 -9.41
N ARG A 196 6.93 -5.39 -10.38
CA ARG A 196 7.94 -6.41 -10.69
C ARG A 196 9.26 -5.75 -11.12
N GLY A 197 10.36 -6.35 -10.69
CA GLY A 197 11.71 -5.91 -11.03
C GLY A 197 12.72 -7.02 -10.79
N PRO A 198 13.93 -6.90 -11.35
CA PRO A 198 14.97 -7.92 -11.17
C PRO A 198 15.43 -8.07 -9.71
N ASP A 199 15.38 -7.00 -8.91
CA ASP A 199 15.77 -6.99 -7.49
C ASP A 199 14.55 -6.97 -6.55
N THR A 200 13.40 -7.46 -7.03
CA THR A 200 12.14 -7.41 -6.26
C THR A 200 11.55 -8.81 -6.10
N LEU A 201 11.24 -9.17 -4.85
CA LEU A 201 10.30 -10.24 -4.52
C LEU A 201 8.95 -9.58 -4.24
N LEU A 202 7.93 -9.92 -5.03
CA LEU A 202 6.57 -9.39 -4.87
C LEU A 202 5.63 -10.53 -4.50
N LEU A 203 4.99 -10.41 -3.34
CA LEU A 203 4.01 -11.35 -2.79
C LEU A 203 2.65 -10.65 -2.74
N MET A 204 1.61 -11.29 -3.27
CA MET A 204 0.27 -10.69 -3.41
C MET A 204 -0.77 -11.67 -2.91
N ALA A 205 -1.69 -11.18 -2.07
CA ALA A 205 -2.69 -12.02 -1.41
C ALA A 205 -3.77 -12.59 -2.33
N ALA A 206 -3.94 -12.04 -3.53
CA ALA A 206 -4.98 -12.47 -4.46
C ALA A 206 -4.58 -12.24 -5.93
N HIS A 207 -5.22 -12.99 -6.82
CA HIS A 207 -5.18 -12.73 -8.25
C HIS A 207 -5.85 -11.39 -8.59
N ARG A 208 -5.43 -10.76 -9.70
CA ARG A 208 -5.91 -9.43 -10.15
C ARG A 208 -7.42 -9.31 -10.39
N GLU A 209 -8.16 -10.41 -10.38
CA GLU A 209 -9.61 -10.50 -10.62
C GLU A 209 -10.32 -11.21 -9.46
N ARG A 210 -9.64 -11.35 -8.31
CA ARG A 210 -10.14 -12.06 -7.14
C ARG A 210 -10.05 -11.19 -5.90
N THR A 211 -10.99 -11.40 -4.98
CA THR A 211 -10.90 -10.87 -3.62
C THR A 211 -9.93 -11.69 -2.76
N SER A 212 -9.48 -11.10 -1.66
CA SER A 212 -8.84 -11.79 -0.54
C SER A 212 -9.77 -11.74 0.68
N PHE A 213 -9.55 -12.59 1.68
CA PHE A 213 -10.51 -12.79 2.77
C PHE A 213 -9.90 -12.60 4.17
N GLY A 214 -10.77 -12.65 5.18
CA GLY A 214 -10.41 -12.49 6.59
C GLY A 214 -10.26 -11.03 7.03
N CYS A 215 -10.72 -10.07 6.23
CA CYS A 215 -10.94 -8.69 6.64
C CYS A 215 -12.39 -8.54 7.16
N GLY A 216 -12.55 -7.98 8.35
CA GLY A 216 -13.83 -7.86 9.05
C GLY A 216 -13.66 -7.69 10.55
N ASN A 217 -14.67 -7.15 11.23
CA ASN A 217 -14.63 -6.87 12.67
C ASN A 217 -14.49 -8.14 13.54
N ASP A 218 -14.91 -9.29 13.02
CA ASP A 218 -14.79 -10.58 13.72
C ASP A 218 -13.44 -11.27 13.48
N SER A 219 -12.54 -10.63 12.72
CA SER A 219 -11.23 -11.16 12.39
C SER A 219 -10.11 -10.37 13.08
N VAL A 220 -9.12 -11.09 13.59
CA VAL A 220 -7.92 -10.50 14.20
C VAL A 220 -6.75 -10.40 13.22
N ALA A 221 -6.74 -11.24 12.18
CA ALA A 221 -5.75 -11.27 11.10
C ALA A 221 -6.42 -11.67 9.78
N THR A 222 -6.03 -11.07 8.64
CA THR A 222 -6.48 -11.51 7.31
C THR A 222 -6.06 -12.96 7.06
N PHE A 223 -6.69 -13.65 6.10
CA PHE A 223 -6.27 -15.02 5.78
C PHE A 223 -4.81 -15.06 5.32
N PHE A 224 -4.41 -14.08 4.52
CA PHE A 224 -3.04 -13.94 4.07
C PHE A 224 -2.07 -13.57 5.20
N GLY A 225 -2.40 -12.57 6.02
CA GLY A 225 -1.58 -12.19 7.17
C GLY A 225 -1.44 -13.32 8.19
N ARG A 226 -2.50 -14.08 8.45
CA ARG A 226 -2.41 -15.28 9.29
C ARG A 226 -1.49 -16.33 8.67
N ALA A 227 -1.71 -16.68 7.40
CA ALA A 227 -1.00 -17.79 6.78
C ALA A 227 0.48 -17.47 6.47
N TRP A 228 0.78 -16.29 5.93
CA TRP A 228 2.14 -15.90 5.56
C TRP A 228 2.89 -15.26 6.72
N LEU A 229 2.37 -14.17 7.28
CA LEU A 229 3.06 -13.37 8.28
C LEU A 229 3.13 -14.09 9.64
N VAL A 230 2.03 -14.71 10.10
CA VAL A 230 2.00 -15.39 11.40
C VAL A 230 2.53 -16.82 11.29
N GLU A 231 1.87 -17.68 10.53
CA GLU A 231 2.19 -19.11 10.50
C GLU A 231 3.48 -19.37 9.70
N GLY A 232 3.56 -18.84 8.47
CA GLY A 232 4.68 -19.04 7.56
C GLY A 232 6.02 -18.53 8.09
N LEU A 233 6.07 -17.27 8.57
CA LEU A 233 7.33 -16.70 9.08
C LEU A 233 7.76 -17.26 10.44
N ASN A 234 6.85 -17.88 11.19
CA ASN A 234 7.22 -18.68 12.37
C ASN A 234 7.75 -20.05 11.99
N ALA A 235 7.28 -20.64 10.89
CA ALA A 235 7.77 -21.91 10.39
C ALA A 235 9.16 -21.79 9.72
N THR A 236 9.44 -20.67 9.04
CA THR A 236 10.68 -20.45 8.29
C THR A 236 11.00 -18.96 8.13
N THR A 237 12.28 -18.60 8.03
CA THR A 237 12.70 -17.24 7.64
C THR A 237 12.82 -17.04 6.12
N ASP A 238 12.58 -18.10 5.34
CA ASP A 238 12.53 -18.04 3.88
C ASP A 238 11.18 -17.48 3.42
N PHE A 239 11.18 -16.25 2.89
CA PHE A 239 9.95 -15.60 2.42
C PHE A 239 9.25 -16.35 1.28
N ASP A 240 10.01 -16.95 0.35
CA ASP A 240 9.44 -17.75 -0.75
C ASP A 240 8.81 -19.03 -0.17
N ALA A 241 9.50 -19.74 0.73
CA ALA A 241 8.97 -20.98 1.31
C ALA A 241 7.76 -20.72 2.22
N ALA A 242 7.77 -19.63 3.00
CA ALA A 242 6.62 -19.19 3.78
C ALA A 242 5.41 -18.89 2.87
N PHE A 243 5.64 -18.29 1.70
CA PHE A 243 4.57 -18.00 0.74
C PHE A 243 3.94 -19.27 0.13
N VAL A 244 4.77 -20.27 -0.20
CA VAL A 244 4.29 -21.57 -0.69
C VAL A 244 3.39 -22.24 0.35
N GLN A 245 3.82 -22.28 1.62
CA GLN A 245 3.02 -22.83 2.71
C GLN A 245 1.71 -22.05 2.91
N ALA A 246 1.81 -20.71 2.91
CA ALA A 246 0.66 -19.83 3.07
C ALA A 246 -0.39 -20.04 1.97
N THR A 247 0.05 -20.17 0.71
CA THR A 247 -0.85 -20.39 -0.43
C THR A 247 -1.68 -21.65 -0.26
N ALA A 248 -1.04 -22.76 0.14
CA ALA A 248 -1.75 -24.02 0.39
C ALA A 248 -2.73 -23.92 1.57
N ALA A 249 -2.34 -23.24 2.66
CA ALA A 249 -3.21 -23.04 3.83
C ALA A 249 -4.41 -22.14 3.52
N ILE A 250 -4.21 -21.09 2.73
CA ILE A 250 -5.26 -20.16 2.28
C ILE A 250 -6.27 -20.90 1.40
N GLU A 251 -5.81 -21.62 0.37
CA GLU A 251 -6.69 -22.37 -0.53
C GLU A 251 -7.51 -23.41 0.23
N ALA A 252 -6.89 -24.16 1.16
CA ALA A 252 -7.59 -25.13 1.98
C ALA A 252 -8.68 -24.47 2.86
N ARG A 253 -8.40 -23.31 3.46
CA ARG A 253 -9.39 -22.57 4.26
C ARG A 253 -10.53 -22.05 3.39
N GLU A 254 -10.21 -21.42 2.27
CA GLU A 254 -11.20 -20.86 1.35
C GLU A 254 -12.16 -21.94 0.83
N LEU A 255 -11.64 -23.11 0.45
CA LEU A 255 -12.45 -24.25 0.04
C LEU A 255 -13.34 -24.77 1.18
N ALA A 256 -12.82 -24.85 2.40
CA ALA A 256 -13.57 -25.28 3.58
C ALA A 256 -14.73 -24.31 3.91
N GLU A 257 -14.55 -23.01 3.63
CA GLU A 257 -15.55 -21.97 3.83
C GLU A 257 -16.46 -21.74 2.61
N GLY A 258 -16.28 -22.50 1.52
CA GLY A 258 -17.07 -22.37 0.30
C GLY A 258 -16.80 -21.07 -0.48
N LEU A 259 -15.64 -20.46 -0.26
CA LEU A 259 -15.21 -19.23 -0.91
C LEU A 259 -14.55 -19.53 -2.26
N GLU A 260 -14.68 -18.60 -3.20
CA GLU A 260 -13.93 -18.68 -4.45
C GLU A 260 -12.44 -18.41 -4.17
N PRO A 261 -11.51 -19.29 -4.60
CA PRO A 261 -10.11 -19.16 -4.22
C PRO A 261 -9.48 -17.82 -4.65
N SER A 262 -8.79 -17.16 -3.71
CA SER A 262 -8.12 -15.88 -3.94
C SER A 262 -6.93 -16.01 -4.90
N ARG A 263 -6.30 -17.20 -4.94
CA ARG A 263 -5.11 -17.52 -5.75
C ARG A 263 -3.97 -16.51 -5.52
N PRO A 264 -3.34 -16.51 -4.34
CA PRO A 264 -2.16 -15.69 -4.07
C PRO A 264 -1.10 -15.81 -5.16
N GLN A 265 -0.41 -14.70 -5.46
CA GLN A 265 0.60 -14.64 -6.52
C GLN A 265 1.98 -14.25 -6.00
N ILE A 266 3.02 -14.81 -6.61
CA ILE A 266 4.42 -14.50 -6.35
C ILE A 266 5.13 -14.11 -7.65
N ASN A 267 5.91 -13.04 -7.60
CA ASN A 267 6.87 -12.69 -8.65
C ASN A 267 8.25 -12.53 -8.03
N ARG A 268 9.19 -13.38 -8.45
CA ARG A 268 10.58 -13.38 -7.97
C ARG A 268 11.48 -12.79 -9.04
N GLY A 269 12.09 -11.65 -8.75
CA GLY A 269 13.10 -11.04 -9.59
C GLY A 269 14.33 -11.94 -9.75
N ALA A 270 15.01 -11.84 -10.89
CA ALA A 270 16.14 -12.71 -11.21
C ALA A 270 17.35 -12.57 -10.25
N ARG A 271 17.48 -11.44 -9.55
CA ARG A 271 18.63 -11.11 -8.69
C ARG A 271 18.32 -11.11 -7.19
N ILE A 272 17.06 -10.94 -6.79
CA ILE A 272 16.70 -10.80 -5.36
C ILE A 272 17.01 -12.06 -4.53
N GLY A 273 17.03 -13.23 -5.16
CA GLY A 273 17.24 -14.51 -4.48
C GLY A 273 18.59 -14.61 -3.77
N GLU A 274 19.68 -14.17 -4.41
CA GLU A 274 21.02 -14.19 -3.81
C GLU A 274 21.10 -13.26 -2.61
N ARG A 275 20.50 -12.07 -2.73
CA ARG A 275 20.46 -11.08 -1.65
C ARG A 275 19.67 -11.58 -0.44
N LEU A 276 18.51 -12.20 -0.66
CA LEU A 276 17.72 -12.82 0.41
C LEU A 276 18.45 -13.98 1.08
N ALA A 277 19.20 -14.79 0.33
CA ALA A 277 20.01 -15.85 0.89
C ALA A 277 21.16 -15.30 1.75
N ALA A 278 21.85 -14.26 1.29
CA ALA A 278 22.93 -13.60 2.02
C ALA A 278 22.44 -13.01 3.36
N TRP A 279 21.30 -12.31 3.34
CA TRP A 279 20.66 -11.81 4.57
C TRP A 279 20.31 -12.93 5.54
N ARG A 280 19.64 -13.99 5.08
CA ARG A 280 19.27 -15.13 5.94
C ARG A 280 20.47 -15.85 6.54
N ALA A 281 21.60 -15.90 5.84
CA ALA A 281 22.83 -16.50 6.36
C ALA A 281 23.53 -15.61 7.41
N GLY A 282 23.15 -14.33 7.51
CA GLY A 282 23.78 -13.36 8.41
C GLY A 282 23.30 -13.41 9.86
N PHE A 283 22.20 -14.08 10.17
CA PHE A 283 21.64 -14.11 11.52
C PHE A 283 21.03 -15.46 11.88
N GLU A 284 20.97 -15.73 13.18
CA GLU A 284 20.20 -16.85 13.73
C GLU A 284 18.78 -16.37 14.07
N PRO A 285 17.72 -17.01 13.54
CA PRO A 285 16.37 -16.59 13.85
C PRO A 285 16.06 -16.69 15.35
N GLY A 286 15.51 -15.63 15.92
CA GLY A 286 14.93 -15.68 17.28
C GLY A 286 13.77 -16.69 17.37
N PRO A 287 13.22 -16.95 18.56
CA PRO A 287 12.14 -17.94 18.73
C PRO A 287 10.89 -17.56 17.91
N ALA A 288 10.03 -18.54 17.64
CA ALA A 288 8.71 -18.28 17.07
C ALA A 288 7.90 -17.39 18.02
N LEU A 289 7.18 -16.41 17.46
CA LEU A 289 6.41 -15.42 18.21
C LEU A 289 4.92 -15.71 18.13
N PRO A 290 4.22 -15.91 19.26
CA PRO A 290 2.78 -16.09 19.26
C PRO A 290 2.08 -14.82 18.77
N TYR A 291 0.96 -14.98 18.05
CA TYR A 291 0.12 -13.86 17.65
C TYR A 291 -0.67 -13.34 18.85
N PRO A 292 -0.44 -12.09 19.32
CA PRO A 292 -0.97 -11.64 20.60
C PRO A 292 -2.42 -11.14 20.53
N PHE A 293 -2.96 -10.95 19.32
CA PHE A 293 -4.30 -10.41 19.14
C PHE A 293 -5.32 -11.54 19.17
N ALA A 294 -6.00 -11.66 20.31
CA ALA A 294 -7.21 -12.46 20.44
C ALA A 294 -8.43 -11.60 20.06
N PHE A 295 -9.52 -12.26 19.66
CA PHE A 295 -10.79 -11.57 19.48
C PHE A 295 -11.24 -11.05 20.84
N GLU A 296 -11.42 -9.73 20.94
CA GLU A 296 -12.06 -9.09 22.08
C GLU A 296 -13.46 -8.70 21.59
N PRO A 297 -14.53 -9.39 22.05
CA PRO A 297 -15.89 -8.98 21.67
C PRO A 297 -16.07 -7.51 22.09
N PRO A 298 -16.73 -6.68 21.26
CA PRO A 298 -16.98 -5.30 21.66
C PRO A 298 -17.62 -5.29 23.04
N ALA A 299 -17.03 -4.51 23.97
CA ALA A 299 -17.62 -4.30 25.28
C ALA A 299 -19.07 -3.90 25.05
N ALA A 300 -20.01 -4.66 25.60
CA ALA A 300 -21.43 -4.41 25.42
C ALA A 300 -21.69 -2.93 25.72
N GLU A 301 -21.95 -2.14 24.67
CA GLU A 301 -22.52 -0.83 24.87
C GLU A 301 -23.78 -1.08 25.70
N ASN A 302 -23.88 -0.40 26.84
CA ASN A 302 -25.13 -0.34 27.59
C ASN A 302 -26.16 0.40 26.74
N THR A 303 -26.67 -0.26 25.69
CA THR A 303 -27.94 0.08 25.08
C THR A 303 -28.98 -0.17 26.16
N LYS A 304 -29.24 0.86 26.97
CA LYS A 304 -30.53 1.04 27.60
C LYS A 304 -31.54 0.76 26.50
N ALA A 305 -32.29 -0.33 26.67
CA ALA A 305 -33.40 -0.68 25.82
C ALA A 305 -34.21 0.59 25.54
N ALA A 306 -34.19 1.05 24.30
CA ALA A 306 -35.19 1.99 23.83
C ALA A 306 -36.51 1.23 23.94
N VAL A 307 -37.23 1.50 25.03
CA VAL A 307 -38.61 1.07 25.20
C VAL A 307 -39.36 1.63 23.99
N LEU A 308 -39.71 0.75 23.07
CA LEU A 308 -40.67 1.03 22.01
C LEU A 308 -41.99 1.40 22.68
N THR A 309 -42.23 2.70 22.84
CA THR A 309 -43.56 3.23 23.13
C THR A 309 -44.46 2.85 21.96
N PRO A 310 -45.57 2.12 22.17
CA PRO A 310 -46.46 1.76 21.08
C PRO A 310 -47.04 3.02 20.44
N LEU A 311 -46.90 3.14 19.12
CA LEU A 311 -47.60 4.13 18.31
C LEU A 311 -49.11 3.93 18.50
N ARG A 312 -49.77 4.97 19.00
CA ARG A 312 -51.23 5.05 19.15
C ARG A 312 -51.87 4.97 17.76
N PRO A 313 -52.86 4.09 17.52
CA PRO A 313 -53.50 4.02 16.22
C PRO A 313 -54.33 5.30 15.95
N PRO A 314 -54.43 5.73 14.68
CA PRO A 314 -55.19 6.92 14.31
C PRO A 314 -56.68 6.72 14.62
N THR A 315 -57.27 7.71 15.29
CA THR A 315 -58.72 7.75 15.56
C THR A 315 -59.46 7.96 14.25
N ASP A 316 -60.23 6.95 13.86
CA ASP A 316 -61.20 7.01 12.78
C ASP A 316 -62.29 8.05 13.11
N LYS A 317 -62.49 8.99 12.18
CA LYS A 317 -63.60 9.95 12.21
C LYS A 317 -64.69 9.42 11.28
N THR A 318 -65.66 8.70 11.84
CA THR A 318 -66.96 8.52 11.19
C THR A 318 -67.95 9.59 11.69
N PRO A 319 -68.74 10.23 10.81
CA PRO A 319 -69.75 11.20 11.19
C PRO A 319 -71.00 10.50 11.71
N LYS A 320 -71.65 11.07 12.74
CA LYS A 320 -72.99 10.65 13.19
C LYS A 320 -74.08 11.28 12.30
N PRO A 321 -75.26 10.64 12.20
CA PRO A 321 -76.38 11.10 11.36
C PRO A 321 -77.02 12.39 11.90
#